data_AF-A0AAU2SGH1-F1
#
_entry.id   AF-A0AAU2SGH1-F1
#
_cell.length_a   1.000
_cell.length_b   1.000
_cell.length_c   1.000
_cell.angle_alpha   90.00
_cell.angle_beta   90.00
_cell.angle_gamma   90.00
#
_symmetry.space_group_name_H-M   'P 1'
#
loop_
_entity.id
_entity.type
_entity.pdbx_description
1 polymer ?
#
loop_
_entity_poly.entity_id
_entity_poly.type
_entity_poly.pdbx_seq_one_letter_code
_entity_poly.pdbx_strand_id
1 'polypeptide(L)'
;MADELELLRRANPVPIDGPHFGEGPLDHHAERQLNRLMQQRTSRRPRLLWGLAATAVVGALVAALLFTDQTTAPAVAAPRPLVVRADSTPVSLETLAARARAADGSPELRKGTHVKSWSLGMSEDKPPITYPEERIVRWNADDSHTVIVDDGHDRTTQTYPPSWSDAPPQSEPPHDVTRLRAYLQEATYTDTALDTSQLLDGVRVLLDTWHLGARESATVAEMLADAEGLKPVGQVTDRLGRRGQAYVYQQSATRRMLIMDPASGAVLGLETTFTKADPEYGVKAGDVMDYSAWMR
;
A
#
# COMPACT_ATOMS: atom_id res chain seq x y z
N MET A 1 -7.73 23.72 0.79
CA MET A 1 -8.20 22.67 1.72
C MET A 1 -6.95 21.93 2.17
N ALA A 2 -6.74 21.78 3.48
CA ALA A 2 -5.61 20.97 3.95
C ALA A 2 -5.83 19.52 3.50
N ASP A 3 -4.81 18.94 2.86
CA ASP A 3 -4.75 17.53 2.44
C ASP A 3 -5.03 16.65 3.68
N GLU A 4 -5.93 15.67 3.58
CA GLU A 4 -6.27 14.78 4.71
C GLU A 4 -5.01 14.05 5.20
N LEU A 5 -4.07 13.76 4.29
CA LEU A 5 -2.77 13.20 4.64
C LEU A 5 -1.93 14.13 5.50
N GLU A 6 -2.01 15.44 5.25
CA GLU A 6 -1.33 16.45 6.07
C GLU A 6 -1.98 16.59 7.46
N LEU A 7 -3.27 16.29 7.56
CA LEU A 7 -3.95 16.16 8.85
C LEU A 7 -3.45 14.91 9.58
N LEU A 8 -3.33 13.77 8.88
CA LEU A 8 -2.83 12.52 9.46
C LEU A 8 -1.37 12.63 9.93
N ARG A 9 -0.50 13.33 9.19
CA ARG A 9 0.88 13.64 9.64
C ARG A 9 0.91 14.38 10.96
N ARG A 10 0.11 15.44 11.09
CA ARG A 10 0.01 16.22 12.33
C ARG A 10 -0.63 15.45 13.48
N ALA A 11 -1.31 14.34 13.18
CA ALA A 11 -1.99 13.47 14.11
C ALA A 11 -1.14 12.26 14.54
N ASN A 12 0.04 12.04 13.96
CA ASN A 12 0.94 10.95 14.33
C ASN A 12 1.43 11.16 15.78
N PRO A 13 1.07 10.28 16.75
CA PRO A 13 1.40 10.49 18.16
C PRO A 13 2.85 10.13 18.52
N VAL A 14 3.67 9.68 17.55
CA VAL A 14 5.08 9.40 17.78
C VAL A 14 5.83 10.72 18.01
N PRO A 15 6.50 10.92 19.16
CA PRO A 15 7.11 12.20 19.50
C PRO A 15 8.33 12.52 18.65
N ILE A 16 8.35 13.71 18.02
CA ILE A 16 9.43 14.28 17.15
C ILE A 16 10.84 14.19 17.75
N ASP A 17 10.95 14.18 19.08
CA ASP A 17 12.20 14.13 19.84
C ASP A 17 12.51 12.74 20.43
N GLY A 18 11.89 11.68 19.90
CA GLY A 18 12.18 10.29 20.29
C GLY A 18 13.63 9.90 19.97
N PRO A 19 14.24 8.93 20.70
CA PRO A 19 15.61 8.52 20.42
C PRO A 19 15.71 8.00 18.97
N HIS A 20 16.48 8.70 18.13
CA HIS A 20 16.79 8.24 16.77
C HIS A 20 17.46 6.87 16.84
N PHE A 21 16.82 5.85 16.28
CA PHE A 21 17.45 4.55 16.10
C PHE A 21 18.49 4.69 14.99
N GLY A 22 19.75 4.85 15.38
CA GLY A 22 20.85 4.97 14.43
C GLY A 22 20.88 3.75 13.50
N GLU A 23 21.15 3.98 12.22
CA GLU A 23 21.44 2.93 11.22
C GLU A 23 22.81 2.28 11.51
N GLY A 24 22.94 1.64 12.66
CA GLY A 24 24.08 0.85 13.08
C GLY A 24 23.75 -0.64 13.12
N PRO A 25 24.77 -1.52 13.11
CA PRO A 25 24.57 -2.95 13.32
C PRO A 25 23.80 -3.18 14.63
N LEU A 26 22.89 -4.16 14.61
CA LEU A 26 22.13 -4.57 15.79
C LEU A 26 23.08 -4.80 16.95
N ASP A 27 22.78 -4.24 18.12
CA ASP A 27 23.58 -4.52 19.29
C ASP A 27 23.47 -6.02 19.66
N HIS A 28 24.48 -6.52 20.38
CA HIS A 28 24.54 -7.92 20.77
C HIS A 28 23.36 -8.37 21.65
N HIS A 29 22.61 -7.44 22.25
CA HIS A 29 21.42 -7.78 23.03
C HIS A 29 20.23 -8.09 22.10
N ALA A 30 19.98 -7.23 21.12
CA ALA A 30 18.98 -7.42 20.08
C ALA A 30 19.26 -8.70 19.26
N GLU A 31 20.52 -8.96 18.94
CA GLU A 31 20.96 -10.15 18.20
C GLU A 31 20.68 -11.46 18.96
N ARG A 32 20.87 -11.45 20.29
CA ARG A 32 20.54 -12.60 21.16
C ARG A 32 19.03 -12.79 21.34
N GLN A 33 18.24 -11.73 21.26
CA GLN A 33 16.79 -11.81 21.37
C GLN A 33 16.17 -12.32 20.07
N LEU A 34 16.68 -11.89 18.93
CA LEU A 34 16.32 -12.42 17.60
C LEU A 34 16.62 -13.92 17.51
N ASN A 35 17.82 -14.34 17.92
CA ASN A 35 18.19 -15.76 17.93
C ASN A 35 17.27 -16.62 18.82
N ARG A 36 16.80 -16.08 19.95
CA ARG A 36 15.83 -16.77 20.81
C ARG A 36 14.46 -16.92 20.16
N LEU A 37 13.99 -15.89 19.47
CA LEU A 37 12.72 -15.94 18.74
C LEU A 37 12.76 -16.95 17.58
N MET A 38 13.89 -17.01 16.87
CA MET A 38 14.08 -17.98 15.79
C MET A 38 14.12 -19.44 16.29
N GLN A 39 14.64 -19.67 17.50
CA GLN A 39 14.72 -21.01 18.08
C GLN A 39 13.40 -21.52 18.70
N GLN A 40 12.39 -20.66 18.91
CA GLN A 40 11.11 -21.06 19.50
C GLN A 40 10.10 -21.69 18.53
N ARG A 41 10.40 -21.80 17.23
CA ARG A 41 9.47 -22.42 16.26
C ARG A 41 9.86 -23.84 15.88
N THR A 42 9.60 -24.80 16.79
CA THR A 42 9.11 -26.14 16.39
C THR A 42 8.36 -26.82 17.54
N SER A 43 7.05 -26.64 17.61
CA SER A 43 6.16 -27.71 18.09
C SER A 43 4.88 -27.72 17.26
N ARG A 44 4.69 -28.82 16.52
CA ARG A 44 3.56 -29.06 15.61
C ARG A 44 2.31 -29.39 16.42
N ARG A 45 1.22 -28.62 16.24
CA ARG A 45 -0.14 -29.15 16.10
C ARG A 45 -0.97 -28.29 15.13
N PRO A 46 -1.88 -28.91 14.35
CA PRO A 46 -2.48 -28.29 13.19
C PRO A 46 -3.76 -27.55 13.57
N ARG A 47 -3.99 -26.37 12.98
CA ARG A 47 -5.31 -25.86 12.61
C ARG A 47 -5.14 -24.67 11.67
N LEU A 48 -5.73 -24.86 10.49
CA LEU A 48 -6.13 -23.88 9.49
C LEU A 48 -6.35 -22.46 10.05
N LEU A 49 -5.57 -21.51 9.51
CA LEU A 49 -5.92 -20.15 9.10
C LEU A 49 -4.65 -19.29 9.08
N TRP A 50 -4.67 -18.25 8.24
CA TRP A 50 -3.67 -17.19 8.03
C TRP A 50 -2.63 -17.44 6.93
N GLY A 51 -3.11 -17.30 5.69
CA GLY A 51 -2.33 -16.69 4.62
C GLY A 51 -2.34 -15.16 4.79
N LEU A 52 -1.53 -14.66 5.72
CA LEU A 52 -1.08 -13.27 5.72
C LEU A 52 0.43 -13.33 5.97
N ALA A 53 1.16 -13.41 4.88
CA ALA A 53 2.61 -13.33 4.88
C ALA A 53 3.02 -12.46 3.69
N ALA A 54 3.08 -11.14 3.93
CA ALA A 54 4.10 -10.24 3.36
C ALA A 54 3.86 -8.78 3.78
N THR A 55 3.90 -8.50 5.09
CA THR A 55 4.33 -7.18 5.61
C THR A 55 5.08 -7.45 6.90
N ALA A 56 6.35 -7.81 6.77
CA ALA A 56 7.22 -8.11 7.91
C ALA A 56 8.57 -7.42 7.73
N VAL A 57 8.59 -6.09 7.79
CA VAL A 57 9.71 -5.31 8.33
C VAL A 57 9.17 -4.04 9.02
N VAL A 58 8.43 -4.17 10.13
CA VAL A 58 8.40 -3.15 11.22
C VAL A 58 8.10 -3.89 12.54
N GLY A 59 8.93 -4.88 12.89
CA GLY A 59 8.74 -5.71 14.09
C GLY A 59 9.65 -5.36 15.28
N ALA A 60 10.60 -4.43 15.10
CA ALA A 60 11.63 -4.16 16.12
C ALA A 60 11.41 -2.87 16.93
N LEU A 61 10.33 -2.12 16.68
CA LEU A 61 10.09 -0.82 17.33
C LEU A 61 9.15 -0.89 18.56
N VAL A 62 8.59 -2.05 18.88
CA VAL A 62 7.56 -2.18 19.94
C VAL A 62 8.15 -2.28 21.36
N ALA A 63 9.44 -2.59 21.55
CA ALA A 63 9.96 -2.86 22.89
C ALA A 63 10.55 -1.65 23.64
N ALA A 64 11.09 -0.64 22.94
CA ALA A 64 11.84 0.44 23.61
C ALA A 64 11.00 1.66 24.02
N LEU A 65 9.81 1.85 23.43
CA LEU A 65 8.92 2.99 23.71
C LEU A 65 7.89 2.72 24.83
N LEU A 66 7.99 1.57 25.51
CA LEU A 66 7.07 1.17 26.58
C LEU A 66 7.42 1.74 27.97
N PHE A 67 8.47 2.58 28.09
CA PHE A 67 8.93 3.10 29.38
C PHE A 67 8.83 4.62 29.55
N THR A 68 8.27 5.36 28.60
CA THR A 68 8.04 6.81 28.76
C THR A 68 6.55 7.13 28.68
N ASP A 69 5.96 7.34 29.86
CA ASP A 69 4.58 7.82 30.11
C ASP A 69 4.34 9.26 29.59
N GLN A 70 4.83 9.62 28.40
CA GLN A 70 4.75 11.00 27.88
C GLN A 70 4.28 11.08 26.43
N THR A 71 3.11 10.51 26.12
CA THR A 71 2.36 10.88 24.91
C THR A 71 0.88 11.10 25.25
N THR A 72 0.51 12.36 25.48
CA THR A 72 -0.87 12.83 25.69
C THR A 72 -1.54 13.30 24.40
N ALA A 73 -1.02 12.93 23.23
CA ALA A 73 -1.76 13.11 21.97
C ALA A 73 -2.84 12.03 21.88
N PRO A 74 -4.14 12.37 21.81
CA PRO A 74 -5.18 11.37 21.69
C PRO A 74 -4.95 10.57 20.40
N ALA A 75 -4.92 9.24 20.53
CA ALA A 75 -4.90 8.34 19.40
C ALA A 75 -6.00 8.75 18.41
N VAL A 76 -5.60 9.18 17.21
CA VAL A 76 -6.55 9.59 16.19
C VAL A 76 -7.30 8.37 15.72
N ALA A 77 -8.62 8.42 15.89
CA ALA A 77 -9.54 7.39 15.44
C ALA A 77 -9.28 7.07 13.97
N ALA A 78 -9.30 5.77 13.64
CA ALA A 78 -9.09 5.30 12.29
C ALA A 78 -9.95 6.12 11.29
N PRO A 79 -9.38 6.58 10.17
CA PRO A 79 -10.11 7.39 9.21
C PRO A 79 -11.36 6.70 8.70
N ARG A 80 -12.42 7.49 8.46
CA ARG A 80 -13.67 7.00 7.89
C ARG A 80 -13.46 6.59 6.42
N PRO A 81 -14.20 5.59 5.91
CA PRO A 81 -13.99 5.09 4.56
C PRO A 81 -14.46 6.08 3.51
N LEU A 82 -13.86 6.01 2.33
CA LEU A 82 -14.24 6.87 1.22
C LEU A 82 -15.68 6.59 0.77
N VAL A 83 -16.40 7.67 0.50
CA VAL A 83 -17.83 7.63 0.15
C VAL A 83 -18.01 7.77 -1.35
N VAL A 84 -18.73 6.81 -1.93
CA VAL A 84 -19.14 6.85 -3.34
C VAL A 84 -20.25 7.88 -3.53
N ARG A 85 -20.16 8.66 -4.62
CA ARG A 85 -21.17 9.67 -4.95
C ARG A 85 -22.48 9.00 -5.37
N ALA A 86 -23.57 9.33 -4.68
CA ALA A 86 -24.88 8.68 -4.81
C ALA A 86 -25.46 8.66 -6.25
N ASP A 87 -25.13 9.65 -7.08
CA ASP A 87 -25.69 9.81 -8.44
C ASP A 87 -24.67 9.60 -9.57
N SER A 88 -23.59 8.89 -9.28
CA SER A 88 -22.55 8.65 -10.27
C SER A 88 -22.78 7.34 -11.04
N THR A 89 -22.74 7.41 -12.37
CA THR A 89 -22.80 6.21 -13.21
C THR A 89 -21.48 5.43 -13.10
N PRO A 90 -21.51 4.16 -12.65
CA PRO A 90 -20.31 3.34 -12.63
C PRO A 90 -19.79 3.08 -14.06
N VAL A 91 -18.48 3.17 -14.24
CA VAL A 91 -17.79 2.82 -15.50
C VAL A 91 -17.15 1.45 -15.31
N SER A 92 -17.27 0.58 -16.30
CA SER A 92 -16.65 -0.76 -16.27
C SER A 92 -15.14 -0.69 -16.52
N LEU A 93 -14.41 -1.72 -16.06
CA LEU A 93 -12.96 -1.78 -16.27
C LEU A 93 -12.58 -1.97 -17.74
N GLU A 94 -13.40 -2.66 -18.53
CA GLU A 94 -13.20 -2.82 -19.99
C GLU A 94 -13.35 -1.47 -20.70
N THR A 95 -14.35 -0.68 -20.30
CA THR A 95 -14.54 0.68 -20.81
C THR A 95 -13.36 1.57 -20.44
N LEU A 96 -12.86 1.43 -19.21
CA LEU A 96 -11.71 2.19 -18.74
C LEU A 96 -10.43 1.80 -19.48
N ALA A 97 -10.21 0.50 -19.73
CA ALA A 97 -9.10 0.00 -20.52
C ALA A 97 -9.14 0.55 -21.96
N ALA A 98 -10.32 0.59 -22.59
CA ALA A 98 -10.48 1.18 -23.91
C ALA A 98 -10.14 2.68 -23.93
N ARG A 99 -10.54 3.44 -22.90
CA ARG A 99 -10.20 4.87 -22.77
C ARG A 99 -8.70 5.08 -22.56
N ALA A 100 -8.08 4.30 -21.70
CA ALA A 100 -6.64 4.37 -21.45
C ALA A 100 -5.83 4.16 -22.74
N ARG A 101 -6.21 3.19 -23.58
CA ARG A 101 -5.55 2.97 -24.89
C ARG A 101 -5.70 4.14 -25.85
N ALA A 102 -6.83 4.84 -25.79
CA ALA A 102 -7.14 5.98 -26.65
C ALA A 102 -6.63 7.32 -26.10
N ALA A 103 -6.02 7.33 -24.91
CA ALA A 103 -5.59 8.56 -24.26
C ALA A 103 -4.27 9.08 -24.85
N ASP A 104 -4.39 10.00 -25.82
CA ASP A 104 -3.27 10.72 -26.39
C ASP A 104 -2.57 11.62 -25.36
N GLY A 105 -1.24 11.76 -25.46
CA GLY A 105 -0.45 12.60 -24.57
C GLY A 105 -0.31 12.07 -23.13
N SER A 106 -0.66 10.80 -22.90
CA SER A 106 -0.44 10.16 -21.61
C SER A 106 1.06 10.03 -21.30
N PRO A 107 1.47 10.13 -20.02
CA PRO A 107 2.86 9.91 -19.63
C PRO A 107 3.38 8.56 -20.12
N GLU A 108 4.66 8.50 -20.48
CA GLU A 108 5.35 7.24 -20.77
C GLU A 108 5.64 6.47 -19.49
N LEU A 109 5.81 5.16 -19.63
CA LEU A 109 6.26 4.28 -18.56
C LEU A 109 7.62 4.75 -18.02
N ARG A 110 7.73 4.87 -16.70
CA ARG A 110 8.97 5.29 -16.03
C ARG A 110 9.20 4.51 -14.75
N LYS A 111 10.43 4.06 -14.56
CA LYS A 111 10.86 3.44 -13.30
C LYS A 111 10.95 4.49 -12.19
N GLY A 112 10.41 4.17 -11.03
CA GLY A 112 10.25 5.07 -9.90
C GLY A 112 8.80 5.18 -9.45
N THR A 113 8.63 5.74 -8.27
CA THR A 113 7.30 5.96 -7.68
C THR A 113 7.30 7.24 -6.87
N HIS A 114 6.12 7.80 -6.69
CA HIS A 114 5.83 8.79 -5.68
C HIS A 114 4.49 8.40 -5.06
N VAL A 115 4.53 7.85 -3.86
CA VAL A 115 3.34 7.36 -3.15
C VAL A 115 3.23 8.08 -1.83
N LYS A 116 2.01 8.49 -1.50
CA LYS A 116 1.64 8.79 -0.11
C LYS A 116 0.70 7.71 0.37
N SER A 117 1.03 7.11 1.49
CA SER A 117 0.23 6.08 2.11
C SER A 117 -0.03 6.42 3.56
N TRP A 118 -0.93 5.67 4.16
CA TRP A 118 -0.99 5.55 5.60
C TRP A 118 -1.54 4.18 5.95
N SER A 119 -1.24 3.73 7.17
CA SER A 119 -1.69 2.44 7.69
C SER A 119 -2.11 2.55 9.15
N LEU A 120 -2.98 1.64 9.59
CA LEU A 120 -3.43 1.55 10.97
C LEU A 120 -2.51 0.60 11.75
N GLY A 121 -1.75 1.16 12.67
CA GLY A 121 -1.06 0.44 13.73
C GLY A 121 -2.05 -0.06 14.76
N MET A 122 -2.00 -1.37 15.05
CA MET A 122 -2.87 -2.04 16.01
C MET A 122 -2.05 -2.73 17.08
N SER A 123 -2.56 -2.75 18.30
CA SER A 123 -2.00 -3.49 19.43
C SER A 123 -3.13 -3.88 20.38
N GLU A 124 -3.01 -5.00 21.07
CA GLU A 124 -4.07 -5.56 21.94
C GLU A 124 -4.47 -4.58 23.07
N ASP A 125 -3.51 -3.83 23.62
CA ASP A 125 -3.73 -3.03 24.84
C ASP A 125 -3.68 -1.51 24.62
N LYS A 126 -3.53 -1.05 23.36
CA LYS A 126 -3.49 0.39 23.06
C LYS A 126 -4.44 0.75 21.93
N PRO A 127 -5.03 1.96 21.95
CA PRO A 127 -5.84 2.43 20.84
C PRO A 127 -5.07 2.37 19.52
N PRO A 128 -5.75 2.06 18.40
CA PRO A 128 -5.10 2.04 17.11
C PRO A 128 -4.62 3.44 16.73
N ILE A 129 -3.49 3.51 16.02
CA ILE A 129 -2.85 4.76 15.60
C ILE A 129 -2.58 4.74 14.11
N THR A 130 -2.69 5.90 13.46
CA THR A 130 -2.46 6.03 12.03
C THR A 130 -1.03 6.46 11.75
N TYR A 131 -0.33 5.71 10.89
CA TYR A 131 1.02 5.99 10.43
C TYR A 131 0.99 6.46 8.98
N PRO A 132 1.19 7.76 8.71
CA PRO A 132 1.38 8.27 7.37
C PRO A 132 2.80 8.00 6.87
N GLU A 133 2.97 7.74 5.58
CA GLU A 133 4.27 7.65 4.90
C GLU A 133 4.17 8.35 3.53
N GLU A 134 5.21 9.08 3.16
CA GLU A 134 5.44 9.52 1.79
C GLU A 134 6.76 8.91 1.32
N ARG A 135 6.71 8.17 0.21
CA ARG A 135 7.87 7.54 -0.40
C ARG A 135 8.05 8.04 -1.82
N ILE A 136 9.26 8.47 -2.13
CA ILE A 136 9.68 8.90 -3.47
C ILE A 136 10.90 8.06 -3.87
N VAL A 137 10.79 7.34 -4.97
CA VAL A 137 11.90 6.59 -5.57
C VAL A 137 12.22 7.19 -6.93
N ARG A 138 13.44 7.70 -7.07
CA ARG A 138 13.94 8.30 -8.33
C ARG A 138 15.06 7.45 -8.87
N TRP A 139 14.85 6.91 -10.07
CA TRP A 139 15.85 6.12 -10.79
C TRP A 139 16.64 7.00 -11.74
N ASN A 140 17.94 6.72 -11.83
CA ASN A 140 18.84 7.26 -12.83
C ASN A 140 19.01 6.25 -13.98
N ALA A 141 19.59 6.72 -15.09
CA ALA A 141 19.81 5.89 -16.28
C ALA A 141 20.86 4.78 -16.08
N ASP A 142 21.70 4.87 -15.04
CA ASP A 142 22.71 3.88 -14.68
C ASP A 142 22.21 2.86 -13.64
N ASP A 143 20.89 2.77 -13.42
CA ASP A 143 20.24 1.94 -12.40
C ASP A 143 20.60 2.27 -10.95
N SER A 144 21.31 3.38 -10.69
CA SER A 144 21.36 3.97 -9.36
C SER A 144 20.03 4.63 -9.03
N HIS A 145 19.67 4.70 -7.75
CA HIS A 145 18.42 5.35 -7.37
C HIS A 145 18.50 6.00 -5.99
N THR A 146 17.68 7.03 -5.81
CA THR A 146 17.48 7.69 -4.52
C THR A 146 16.10 7.35 -4.00
N VAL A 147 16.05 6.87 -2.76
CA VAL A 147 14.82 6.66 -2.00
C VAL A 147 14.72 7.76 -0.95
N ILE A 148 13.60 8.46 -0.96
CA ILE A 148 13.23 9.43 0.08
C ILE A 148 12.00 8.88 0.78
N VAL A 149 12.05 8.78 2.10
CA VAL A 149 10.91 8.36 2.93
C VAL A 149 10.67 9.46 3.97
N ASP A 150 9.41 9.82 4.16
CA ASP A 150 8.94 10.75 5.18
C ASP A 150 7.76 10.11 5.91
N ASP A 151 7.93 9.73 7.16
CA ASP A 151 6.91 9.04 7.97
C ASP A 151 6.03 10.01 8.81
N GLY A 152 6.06 11.30 8.44
CA GLY A 152 5.43 12.38 9.18
C GLY A 152 6.20 12.86 10.39
N HIS A 153 7.32 12.22 10.73
CA HIS A 153 8.22 12.60 11.82
C HIS A 153 9.64 12.83 11.29
N ASP A 154 10.24 11.80 10.71
CA ASP A 154 11.58 11.79 10.16
C ASP A 154 11.53 11.72 8.64
N ARG A 155 12.49 12.41 8.02
CA ARG A 155 12.73 12.33 6.58
C ARG A 155 14.10 11.76 6.30
N THR A 156 14.13 10.57 5.73
CA THR A 156 15.37 9.91 5.31
C THR A 156 15.59 10.08 3.82
N THR A 157 16.85 10.10 3.41
CA THR A 157 17.23 10.10 2.00
C THR A 157 18.43 9.18 1.85
N GLN A 158 18.24 8.11 1.08
CA GLN A 158 19.26 7.11 0.84
C GLN A 158 19.51 6.99 -0.66
N THR A 159 20.78 6.94 -1.03
CA THR A 159 21.19 6.68 -2.41
C THR A 159 21.80 5.29 -2.50
N TYR A 160 21.27 4.50 -3.42
CA TYR A 160 21.74 3.16 -3.70
C TYR A 160 22.60 3.20 -4.96
N PRO A 161 23.75 2.49 -4.96
CA PRO A 161 24.54 2.34 -6.16
C PRO A 161 23.76 1.57 -7.24
N PRO A 162 24.23 1.60 -8.50
CA PRO A 162 23.68 0.76 -9.56
C PRO A 162 23.43 -0.67 -9.10
N SER A 163 22.17 -1.08 -9.18
CA SER A 163 21.76 -2.46 -8.92
C SER A 163 20.88 -2.93 -10.06
N TRP A 164 21.36 -3.93 -10.79
CA TRP A 164 20.61 -4.50 -11.89
C TRP A 164 19.84 -5.74 -11.43
N SER A 165 18.56 -5.77 -11.75
CA SER A 165 17.70 -6.94 -11.64
C SER A 165 16.75 -6.92 -12.82
N ASP A 166 16.74 -8.01 -13.57
CA ASP A 166 15.79 -8.30 -14.65
C ASP A 166 14.57 -9.10 -14.15
N ALA A 167 14.51 -9.39 -12.86
CA ALA A 167 13.38 -10.01 -12.22
C ALA A 167 12.28 -8.98 -11.90
N PRO A 168 11.00 -9.34 -11.99
CA PRO A 168 9.91 -8.54 -11.44
C PRO A 168 10.13 -8.25 -9.93
N PRO A 169 9.77 -7.05 -9.43
CA PRO A 169 9.16 -5.95 -10.17
C PRO A 169 10.17 -4.99 -10.84
N GLN A 170 11.47 -5.33 -10.88
CA GLN A 170 12.52 -4.44 -11.36
C GLN A 170 12.65 -4.37 -12.88
N SER A 171 12.22 -5.42 -13.59
CA SER A 171 12.09 -5.42 -15.05
C SER A 171 10.86 -4.66 -15.54
N GLU A 172 10.88 -4.26 -16.80
CA GLU A 172 9.78 -3.52 -17.41
C GLU A 172 8.48 -4.37 -17.44
N PRO A 173 7.34 -3.86 -16.93
CA PRO A 173 6.09 -4.59 -16.94
C PRO A 173 5.60 -4.89 -18.36
N PRO A 174 5.16 -6.12 -18.66
CA PRO A 174 4.66 -6.47 -19.97
C PRO A 174 3.29 -5.84 -20.26
N HIS A 175 3.02 -5.55 -21.53
CA HIS A 175 1.73 -4.96 -21.97
C HIS A 175 0.67 -5.99 -22.39
N ASP A 176 0.91 -7.27 -22.11
CA ASP A 176 -0.01 -8.38 -22.36
C ASP A 176 -0.58 -8.87 -21.04
N VAL A 177 -1.89 -9.10 -20.96
CA VAL A 177 -2.58 -9.47 -19.70
C VAL A 177 -2.07 -10.78 -19.13
N THR A 178 -1.82 -11.79 -19.97
CA THR A 178 -1.35 -13.10 -19.51
C THR A 178 0.06 -12.99 -18.93
N ARG A 179 0.94 -12.28 -19.63
CA ARG A 179 2.30 -12.00 -19.15
C ARG A 179 2.30 -11.11 -17.92
N LEU A 180 1.39 -10.13 -17.83
CA LEU A 180 1.28 -9.25 -16.66
C LEU A 180 0.86 -10.04 -15.41
N ARG A 181 -0.08 -10.98 -15.54
CA ARG A 181 -0.43 -11.88 -14.44
C ARG A 181 0.76 -12.71 -13.96
N ALA A 182 1.53 -13.28 -14.88
CA ALA A 182 2.74 -14.03 -14.55
C ALA A 182 3.82 -13.15 -13.89
N TYR A 183 4.01 -11.94 -14.43
CA TYR A 183 4.91 -10.93 -13.86
C TYR A 183 4.53 -10.58 -12.42
N LEU A 184 3.25 -10.31 -12.16
CA LEU A 184 2.76 -10.00 -10.82
C LEU A 184 2.91 -11.19 -9.88
N GLN A 185 2.65 -12.41 -10.37
CA GLN A 185 2.80 -13.63 -9.59
C GLN A 185 4.24 -13.82 -9.11
N GLU A 186 5.22 -13.56 -9.98
CA GLU A 186 6.65 -13.58 -9.63
C GLU A 186 7.01 -12.45 -8.68
N ALA A 187 6.55 -11.21 -8.95
CA ALA A 187 6.81 -10.04 -8.12
C ALA A 187 6.26 -10.17 -6.69
N THR A 188 5.18 -10.94 -6.50
CA THR A 188 4.60 -11.24 -5.18
C THR A 188 5.04 -12.57 -4.60
N TYR A 189 6.04 -13.24 -5.21
CA TYR A 189 6.56 -14.55 -4.79
C TYR A 189 5.45 -15.59 -4.51
N THR A 190 4.47 -15.66 -5.41
CA THR A 190 3.30 -16.52 -5.26
C THR A 190 3.37 -17.72 -6.21
N ASP A 191 3.27 -18.93 -5.68
CA ASP A 191 3.39 -20.16 -6.51
C ASP A 191 2.07 -20.58 -7.18
N THR A 192 0.97 -19.91 -6.85
CA THR A 192 -0.38 -20.20 -7.36
C THR A 192 -0.91 -19.07 -8.23
N ALA A 193 -1.92 -19.37 -9.04
CA ALA A 193 -2.68 -18.34 -9.75
C ALA A 193 -3.22 -17.30 -8.76
N LEU A 194 -3.08 -16.01 -9.10
CA LEU A 194 -3.50 -14.90 -8.26
C LEU A 194 -5.02 -14.76 -8.23
N ASP A 195 -5.59 -14.76 -7.04
CA ASP A 195 -6.97 -14.30 -6.83
C ASP A 195 -7.09 -12.77 -6.90
N THR A 196 -8.31 -12.23 -6.83
CA THR A 196 -8.56 -10.78 -6.88
C THR A 196 -7.83 -9.99 -5.80
N SER A 197 -7.68 -10.55 -4.59
CA SER A 197 -6.94 -9.88 -3.52
C SER A 197 -5.45 -9.79 -3.87
N GLN A 198 -4.87 -10.91 -4.29
CA GLN A 198 -3.47 -11.01 -4.67
C GLN A 198 -3.15 -10.19 -5.91
N LEU A 199 -4.09 -10.06 -6.86
CA LEU A 199 -3.97 -9.15 -8.00
C LEU A 199 -3.87 -7.69 -7.54
N LEU A 200 -4.71 -7.25 -6.60
CA LEU A 200 -4.65 -5.89 -6.06
C LEU A 200 -3.33 -5.62 -5.31
N ASP A 201 -2.82 -6.62 -4.58
CA ASP A 201 -1.50 -6.53 -3.94
C ASP A 201 -0.37 -6.46 -4.97
N GLY A 202 -0.43 -7.26 -6.03
CA GLY A 202 0.52 -7.19 -7.14
C GLY A 202 0.48 -5.83 -7.86
N VAL A 203 -0.70 -5.26 -8.10
CA VAL A 203 -0.84 -3.92 -8.67
C VAL A 203 -0.17 -2.87 -7.78
N ARG A 204 -0.30 -2.97 -6.45
CA ARG A 204 0.45 -2.10 -5.52
C ARG A 204 1.96 -2.27 -5.68
N VAL A 205 2.49 -3.50 -5.69
CA VAL A 205 3.92 -3.76 -5.91
C VAL A 205 4.43 -3.14 -7.21
N LEU A 206 3.62 -3.26 -8.27
CA LEU A 206 3.92 -2.65 -9.57
C LEU A 206 4.00 -1.13 -9.49
N LEU A 207 3.01 -0.47 -8.87
CA LEU A 207 2.93 0.99 -8.74
C LEU A 207 3.93 1.58 -7.74
N ASP A 208 4.39 0.79 -6.77
CA ASP A 208 5.49 1.15 -5.88
C ASP A 208 6.86 1.11 -6.60
N THR A 209 6.90 0.56 -7.81
CA THR A 209 8.13 0.45 -8.62
C THR A 209 8.08 1.29 -9.91
N TRP A 210 6.90 1.45 -10.50
CA TRP A 210 6.73 2.07 -11.82
C TRP A 210 5.60 3.11 -11.85
N HIS A 211 5.86 4.24 -12.50
CA HIS A 211 4.82 5.12 -13.02
C HIS A 211 4.32 4.57 -14.35
N LEU A 212 3.10 4.05 -14.36
CA LEU A 212 2.49 3.44 -15.54
C LEU A 212 2.03 4.48 -16.57
N GLY A 213 2.34 4.21 -17.83
CA GLY A 213 1.78 4.93 -18.97
C GLY A 213 0.41 4.42 -19.37
N ALA A 214 -0.13 4.95 -20.47
CA ALA A 214 -1.47 4.60 -20.96
C ALA A 214 -1.62 3.13 -21.31
N ARG A 215 -0.60 2.53 -21.94
CA ARG A 215 -0.64 1.13 -22.38
C ARG A 215 -0.66 0.20 -21.18
N GLU A 216 0.22 0.41 -20.22
CA GLU A 216 0.30 -0.42 -19.01
C GLU A 216 -0.94 -0.23 -18.13
N SER A 217 -1.44 1.01 -18.01
CA SER A 217 -2.69 1.29 -17.30
C SER A 217 -3.88 0.57 -17.94
N ALA A 218 -3.94 0.50 -19.27
CA ALA A 218 -4.96 -0.25 -19.99
C ALA A 218 -4.86 -1.76 -19.73
N THR A 219 -3.64 -2.33 -19.77
CA THR A 219 -3.40 -3.75 -19.48
C THR A 219 -3.78 -4.10 -18.04
N VAL A 220 -3.49 -3.23 -17.07
CA VAL A 220 -3.93 -3.39 -15.67
C VAL A 220 -5.46 -3.37 -15.58
N ALA A 221 -6.13 -2.41 -16.23
CA ALA A 221 -7.59 -2.32 -16.22
C ALA A 221 -8.24 -3.56 -16.87
N GLU A 222 -7.72 -4.03 -18.00
CA GLU A 222 -8.19 -5.24 -18.68
C GLU A 222 -7.98 -6.50 -17.83
N MET A 223 -6.80 -6.65 -17.22
CA MET A 223 -6.52 -7.76 -16.31
C MET A 223 -7.51 -7.78 -15.13
N LEU A 224 -7.81 -6.61 -14.55
CA LEU A 224 -8.72 -6.48 -13.43
C LEU A 224 -10.20 -6.62 -13.83
N ALA A 225 -10.55 -6.42 -15.10
CA ALA A 225 -11.91 -6.64 -15.60
C ALA A 225 -12.34 -8.10 -15.44
N ASP A 226 -11.40 -9.02 -15.63
CA ASP A 226 -11.60 -10.47 -15.42
C ASP A 226 -11.47 -10.89 -13.94
N ALA A 227 -11.20 -9.97 -13.01
CA ALA A 227 -11.01 -10.30 -11.61
C ALA A 227 -12.35 -10.57 -10.91
N GLU A 228 -12.49 -11.77 -10.36
CA GLU A 228 -13.74 -12.21 -9.73
C GLU A 228 -14.11 -11.32 -8.53
N GLY A 229 -15.34 -10.80 -8.54
CA GLY A 229 -15.91 -10.06 -7.42
C GLY A 229 -15.49 -8.59 -7.32
N LEU A 230 -14.61 -8.08 -8.20
CA LEU A 230 -14.29 -6.66 -8.27
C LEU A 230 -15.37 -5.92 -9.05
N LYS A 231 -16.16 -5.08 -8.38
CA LYS A 231 -17.36 -4.47 -8.97
C LYS A 231 -17.22 -2.94 -9.10
N PRO A 232 -17.60 -2.33 -10.22
CA PRO A 232 -17.65 -0.88 -10.33
C PRO A 232 -18.76 -0.33 -9.43
N VAL A 233 -18.47 0.69 -8.62
CA VAL A 233 -19.44 1.25 -7.66
C VAL A 233 -19.82 2.70 -7.92
N GLY A 234 -19.00 3.46 -8.65
CA GLY A 234 -19.29 4.86 -8.99
C GLY A 234 -18.09 5.77 -8.81
N GLN A 235 -18.30 7.08 -8.87
CA GLN A 235 -17.26 8.08 -8.67
C GLN A 235 -16.98 8.32 -7.18
N VAL A 236 -15.72 8.57 -6.88
CA VAL A 236 -15.23 8.94 -5.56
C VAL A 236 -14.30 10.15 -5.67
N THR A 237 -14.10 10.86 -4.58
CA THR A 237 -12.99 11.81 -4.45
C THR A 237 -11.99 11.20 -3.49
N ASP A 238 -10.78 10.97 -3.95
CA ASP A 238 -9.73 10.32 -3.17
C ASP A 238 -9.18 11.26 -2.09
N ARG A 239 -8.25 10.76 -1.25
CA ARG A 239 -7.68 11.52 -0.12
C ARG A 239 -6.87 12.75 -0.58
N LEU A 240 -6.37 12.73 -1.81
CA LEU A 240 -5.66 13.86 -2.45
C LEU A 240 -6.61 14.85 -3.14
N GLY A 241 -7.93 14.65 -3.03
CA GLY A 241 -8.94 15.52 -3.65
C GLY A 241 -9.15 15.26 -5.15
N ARG A 242 -8.58 14.19 -5.70
CA ARG A 242 -8.70 13.82 -7.12
C ARG A 242 -10.01 13.07 -7.34
N ARG A 243 -10.64 13.30 -8.48
CA ARG A 243 -11.86 12.56 -8.87
C ARG A 243 -11.45 11.24 -9.54
N GLY A 244 -12.01 10.14 -9.05
CA GLY A 244 -11.76 8.81 -9.59
C GLY A 244 -13.04 8.01 -9.78
N GLN A 245 -12.94 6.95 -10.58
CA GLN A 245 -13.89 5.85 -10.65
C GLN A 245 -13.46 4.77 -9.65
N ALA A 246 -14.38 4.34 -8.80
CA ALA A 246 -14.13 3.33 -7.76
C ALA A 246 -14.64 1.95 -8.16
N TYR A 247 -13.87 0.94 -7.76
CA TYR A 247 -14.17 -0.48 -7.89
C TYR A 247 -13.96 -1.15 -6.54
N VAL A 248 -14.90 -1.99 -6.12
CA VAL A 248 -14.92 -2.58 -4.79
C VAL A 248 -14.85 -4.09 -4.88
N TYR A 249 -13.92 -4.66 -4.11
CA TYR A 249 -13.85 -6.08 -3.83
C TYR A 249 -14.06 -6.29 -2.34
N GLN A 250 -15.01 -7.14 -1.97
CA GLN A 250 -15.37 -7.38 -0.57
C GLN A 250 -15.13 -8.84 -0.19
N GLN A 251 -14.41 -9.02 0.91
CA GLN A 251 -14.18 -10.30 1.57
C GLN A 251 -14.91 -10.34 2.92
N SER A 252 -14.77 -11.45 3.65
CA SER A 252 -15.50 -11.71 4.89
C SER A 252 -15.18 -10.74 6.04
N ALA A 253 -14.01 -10.11 6.02
CA ALA A 253 -13.53 -9.18 7.07
C ALA A 253 -13.02 -7.83 6.53
N THR A 254 -12.80 -7.71 5.22
CA THR A 254 -12.24 -6.52 4.59
C THR A 254 -13.00 -6.11 3.34
N ARG A 255 -12.93 -4.83 3.01
CA ARG A 255 -13.42 -4.24 1.77
C ARG A 255 -12.29 -3.44 1.15
N ARG A 256 -11.90 -3.79 -0.08
CA ARG A 256 -10.89 -3.08 -0.86
C ARG A 256 -11.56 -2.20 -1.90
N MET A 257 -11.18 -0.93 -1.97
CA MET A 257 -11.62 0.02 -2.99
C MET A 257 -10.43 0.46 -3.83
N LEU A 258 -10.40 0.04 -5.09
CA LEU A 258 -9.49 0.56 -6.11
C LEU A 258 -10.09 1.83 -6.73
N ILE A 259 -9.28 2.86 -6.89
CA ILE A 259 -9.67 4.16 -7.45
C ILE A 259 -8.81 4.41 -8.69
N MET A 260 -9.45 4.61 -9.84
CA MET A 260 -8.77 4.87 -11.10
C MET A 260 -9.24 6.16 -11.74
N ASP A 261 -8.34 6.87 -12.42
CA ASP A 261 -8.67 8.06 -13.18
C ASP A 261 -9.56 7.69 -14.38
N PRO A 262 -10.79 8.23 -14.49
CA PRO A 262 -11.76 7.80 -15.49
C PRO A 262 -11.40 8.16 -16.94
N ALA A 263 -10.39 9.02 -17.15
CA ALA A 263 -9.93 9.47 -18.46
C ALA A 263 -8.73 8.65 -18.96
N SER A 264 -7.71 8.48 -18.12
CA SER A 264 -6.43 7.84 -18.47
C SER A 264 -6.30 6.40 -18.00
N GLY A 265 -7.19 5.92 -17.12
CA GLY A 265 -7.09 4.60 -16.50
C GLY A 265 -5.96 4.48 -15.47
N ALA A 266 -5.30 5.58 -15.10
CA ALA A 266 -4.27 5.58 -14.08
C ALA A 266 -4.84 5.12 -12.73
N VAL A 267 -4.15 4.25 -12.01
CA VAL A 267 -4.51 3.95 -10.62
C VAL A 267 -4.17 5.17 -9.76
N LEU A 268 -5.19 5.74 -9.12
CA LEU A 268 -5.05 6.89 -8.23
C LEU A 268 -4.78 6.44 -6.81
N GLY A 269 -5.53 5.45 -6.33
CA GLY A 269 -5.36 4.95 -4.97
C GLY A 269 -6.05 3.62 -4.69
N LEU A 270 -5.71 3.04 -3.56
CA LEU A 270 -6.24 1.79 -3.05
C LEU A 270 -6.54 1.97 -1.56
N GLU A 271 -7.77 1.69 -1.14
CA GLU A 271 -8.20 1.74 0.27
C GLU A 271 -8.61 0.35 0.74
N THR A 272 -8.15 -0.08 1.92
CA THR A 272 -8.68 -1.26 2.60
C THR A 272 -9.41 -0.86 3.87
N THR A 273 -10.63 -1.35 4.04
CA THR A 273 -11.50 -1.05 5.19
C THR A 273 -11.90 -2.32 5.92
N PHE A 274 -11.97 -2.28 7.25
CA PHE A 274 -12.59 -3.34 8.05
C PHE A 274 -14.10 -3.40 7.81
N THR A 275 -14.64 -4.59 7.53
CA THR A 275 -16.10 -4.78 7.41
C THR A 275 -16.75 -5.21 8.72
N LYS A 276 -15.94 -5.58 9.72
CA LYS A 276 -16.36 -5.99 11.06
C LYS A 276 -15.51 -5.28 12.10
N ALA A 277 -16.08 -5.08 13.28
CA ALA A 277 -15.31 -4.62 14.42
C ALA A 277 -14.43 -5.76 14.96
N ASP A 278 -13.27 -5.40 15.49
CA ASP A 278 -12.40 -6.27 16.26
C ASP A 278 -12.06 -5.57 17.58
N PRO A 279 -12.79 -5.90 18.67
CA PRO A 279 -12.60 -5.26 19.96
C PRO A 279 -11.21 -5.47 20.56
N GLU A 280 -10.52 -6.56 20.19
CA GLU A 280 -9.16 -6.86 20.66
C GLU A 280 -8.17 -5.78 20.21
N TYR A 281 -8.37 -5.22 19.02
CA TYR A 281 -7.53 -4.16 18.47
C TYR A 281 -8.18 -2.77 18.51
N GLY A 282 -9.33 -2.65 19.19
CA GLY A 282 -10.08 -1.40 19.28
C GLY A 282 -10.61 -0.86 17.95
N VAL A 283 -10.69 -1.70 16.90
CA VAL A 283 -11.15 -1.30 15.57
C VAL A 283 -12.65 -1.51 15.40
N LYS A 284 -13.30 -0.61 14.68
CA LYS A 284 -14.74 -0.62 14.40
C LYS A 284 -14.98 -1.03 12.95
N ALA A 285 -16.18 -1.54 12.68
CA ALA A 285 -16.61 -1.74 11.31
C ALA A 285 -16.64 -0.39 10.56
N GLY A 286 -16.01 -0.34 9.39
CA GLY A 286 -15.84 0.87 8.60
C GLY A 286 -14.52 1.60 8.85
N ASP A 287 -13.72 1.21 9.86
CA ASP A 287 -12.40 1.79 10.05
C ASP A 287 -11.50 1.42 8.86
N VAL A 288 -10.79 2.41 8.32
CA VAL A 288 -9.85 2.18 7.24
C VAL A 288 -8.53 1.68 7.81
N MET A 289 -8.09 0.53 7.29
CA MET A 289 -6.88 -0.18 7.69
C MET A 289 -5.64 0.39 7.02
N ASP A 290 -5.73 0.65 5.71
CA ASP A 290 -4.65 1.23 4.94
C ASP A 290 -5.18 1.97 3.72
N TYR A 291 -4.38 2.92 3.27
CA TYR A 291 -4.62 3.65 2.03
C TYR A 291 -3.29 3.95 1.35
N SER A 292 -3.26 3.84 0.03
CA SER A 292 -2.15 4.29 -0.82
C SER A 292 -2.68 5.21 -1.92
N ALA A 293 -1.96 6.29 -2.18
CA ALA A 293 -2.20 7.21 -3.29
C ALA A 293 -0.92 7.42 -4.09
N TRP A 294 -0.92 6.98 -5.35
CA TRP A 294 0.19 7.17 -6.27
C TRP A 294 0.04 8.48 -7.00
N MET A 295 1.11 9.26 -7.01
CA MET A 295 1.26 10.52 -7.74
C MET A 295 2.02 10.28 -9.04
N ARG A 296 1.96 11.26 -9.93
CA ARG A 296 2.61 11.24 -11.25
C ARG A 296 3.55 12.42 -11.38
#